data_AF-A0A9I9CZ05-F1
#
_entry.id   AF-A0A9I9CZ05-F1
#
_cell.length_a   1.000
_cell.length_b   1.000
_cell.length_c   1.000
_cell.angle_alpha   90.00
_cell.angle_beta   90.00
_cell.angle_gamma   90.00
#
_symmetry.space_group_name_H-M   'P 1'
#
loop_
_entity.id
_entity.type
_entity.pdbx_description
1 polymer ?
#
loop_
_entity_poly.entity_id
_entity_poly.type
_entity_poly.pdbx_seq_one_letter_code
_entity_poly.pdbx_strand_id
1 'polypeptide(L)'
;MDSKTKNLQFLGVFGIIQETIKLISQWRKIFTQITLAFIIPSCILTCANLAISIFFLNKTKPSNNPIIFSQSPSIYYLIFNIVSSLVSAVLILVSTATVSYTIACIYAGHDVSFEHVIRILRKVWKRVLLTSLSVSISLFGITFVALVVLFLIVFSINGTRNRLSFGNYTMTIVIIFTIILLAGEFYLILTWQLSKTIAVLEEFCGFKAMARSKALVKGKMRMVIKLFIVLSFPMEVVQLVFSRLLIQSTIIGIVGKLVLIIIWMLLISLFLLVSLVAQTVLYFVCKSYHQKLAEKLSISDHLQRYLLADYDPLKVEDAVRTENLQIV
;
A
#
# COMPACT_ATOMS: atom_id res chain seq x y z
N MET A 1 -13.15 -24.45 -1.67
CA MET A 1 -11.90 -23.65 -1.69
C MET A 1 -11.03 -24.22 -2.79
N ASP A 2 -11.01 -23.54 -3.93
CA ASP A 2 -10.64 -24.11 -5.21
C ASP A 2 -9.14 -24.43 -5.29
N SER A 3 -8.80 -25.48 -6.03
CA SER A 3 -7.42 -25.92 -6.27
C SER A 3 -6.50 -24.78 -6.75
N LYS A 4 -7.07 -23.80 -7.44
CA LYS A 4 -6.38 -22.60 -7.95
C LYS A 4 -5.85 -21.69 -6.84
N THR A 5 -6.58 -21.49 -5.75
CA THR A 5 -6.15 -20.65 -4.62
C THR A 5 -5.05 -21.33 -3.79
N LYS A 6 -5.01 -22.66 -3.76
CA LYS A 6 -3.98 -23.44 -3.05
C LYS A 6 -2.59 -23.35 -3.70
N ASN A 7 -2.49 -23.11 -5.01
CA ASN A 7 -1.21 -23.00 -5.71
C ASN A 7 -0.59 -21.58 -5.62
N LEU A 8 -1.38 -20.56 -5.30
CA LEU A 8 -0.92 -19.16 -5.20
C LEU A 8 0.16 -18.95 -4.13
N GLN A 9 0.19 -19.79 -3.09
CA GLN A 9 1.10 -19.64 -1.94
C GLN A 9 2.60 -19.77 -2.26
N PHE A 10 2.95 -20.48 -3.35
CA PHE A 10 4.33 -20.71 -3.80
C PHE A 10 4.83 -19.64 -4.76
N LEU A 11 3.97 -18.71 -5.20
CA LEU A 11 4.40 -17.64 -6.08
C LEU A 11 5.40 -16.75 -5.34
N GLY A 12 6.57 -16.59 -5.94
CA GLY A 12 7.48 -15.48 -5.63
C GLY A 12 7.01 -14.19 -6.28
N VAL A 13 7.81 -13.12 -6.19
CA VAL A 13 7.51 -11.81 -6.78
C VAL A 13 7.21 -11.92 -8.29
N PHE A 14 8.04 -12.67 -9.03
CA PHE A 14 7.86 -12.88 -10.47
C PHE A 14 6.55 -13.62 -10.80
N GLY A 15 6.21 -14.63 -10.01
CA GLY A 15 4.97 -15.38 -10.18
C GLY A 15 3.73 -14.50 -9.97
N ILE A 16 3.76 -13.57 -9.01
CA ILE A 16 2.66 -12.60 -8.80
C ILE A 16 2.51 -11.68 -10.01
N ILE A 17 3.61 -11.17 -10.56
CA ILE A 17 3.58 -10.30 -11.73
C ILE A 17 3.04 -11.06 -12.94
N GLN A 18 3.48 -12.30 -13.16
CA GLN A 18 3.01 -13.14 -14.25
C GLN A 18 1.51 -13.43 -14.14
N GLU A 19 1.03 -13.80 -12.95
CA GLU A 19 -0.40 -14.06 -12.72
C GLU A 19 -1.23 -12.77 -12.88
N THR A 20 -0.69 -11.64 -12.46
CA THR A 20 -1.31 -10.31 -12.66
C THR A 20 -1.51 -10.01 -14.14
N ILE A 21 -0.46 -10.15 -14.95
CA ILE A 21 -0.53 -9.92 -16.40
C ILE A 21 -1.51 -10.88 -17.06
N LYS A 22 -1.49 -12.16 -16.65
CA LYS A 22 -2.42 -13.18 -17.14
C LYS A 22 -3.87 -12.82 -16.86
N LEU A 23 -4.19 -12.39 -15.63
CA LEU A 23 -5.54 -11.99 -15.24
C LEU A 23 -6.02 -10.77 -16.05
N ILE A 24 -5.16 -9.76 -16.20
CA ILE A 24 -5.49 -8.55 -16.96
C ILE A 24 -5.76 -8.89 -18.43
N SER A 25 -4.95 -9.78 -19.02
CA SER A 25 -5.14 -10.22 -20.41
C SER A 25 -6.41 -11.04 -20.60
N GLN A 26 -6.68 -11.98 -19.69
CA GLN A 26 -7.85 -12.87 -19.76
C GLN A 26 -9.17 -12.11 -19.61
N TRP A 27 -9.22 -11.10 -18.73
CA TRP A 27 -10.44 -10.35 -18.43
C TRP A 27 -10.37 -8.89 -18.92
N ARG A 28 -9.67 -8.67 -20.04
CA ARG A 28 -9.33 -7.34 -20.56
C ARG A 28 -10.55 -6.43 -20.70
N LYS A 29 -11.70 -6.95 -21.13
CA LYS A 29 -12.94 -6.17 -21.31
C LYS A 29 -13.44 -5.51 -20.02
N ILE A 30 -13.37 -6.21 -18.89
CA ILE A 30 -13.82 -5.67 -17.60
C ILE A 30 -12.79 -4.67 -17.08
N PHE A 31 -11.50 -5.02 -17.16
CA PHE A 31 -10.44 -4.13 -16.70
C PHE A 31 -10.34 -2.85 -17.52
N THR A 32 -10.62 -2.88 -18.83
CA THR A 32 -10.69 -1.65 -19.64
C THR A 32 -11.86 -0.76 -19.24
N GLN A 33 -13.04 -1.34 -18.94
CA GLN A 33 -14.19 -0.58 -18.42
C GLN A 33 -13.87 0.09 -17.08
N ILE A 34 -13.24 -0.63 -16.14
CA ILE A 34 -12.79 -0.08 -14.85
C ILE A 34 -11.76 1.04 -15.06
N THR A 35 -10.81 0.82 -15.98
CA THR A 35 -9.76 1.80 -16.28
C THR A 35 -10.36 3.08 -16.85
N LEU A 36 -11.30 2.96 -17.79
CA LEU A 36 -11.97 4.10 -18.41
C LEU A 36 -12.87 4.85 -17.42
N ALA A 37 -13.58 4.12 -16.55
CA ALA A 37 -14.54 4.71 -15.62
C ALA A 37 -13.90 5.40 -14.41
N PHE A 38 -12.78 4.87 -13.88
CA PHE A 38 -12.22 5.34 -12.60
C PHE A 38 -10.75 5.74 -12.68
N ILE A 39 -9.90 4.93 -13.31
CA ILE A 39 -8.45 5.16 -13.33
C ILE A 39 -8.10 6.37 -14.20
N ILE A 40 -8.62 6.43 -15.43
CA ILE A 40 -8.37 7.54 -16.34
C ILE A 40 -8.84 8.88 -15.74
N PRO A 41 -10.08 9.00 -15.22
CA PRO A 41 -10.50 10.23 -14.55
C PRO A 41 -9.58 10.65 -13.39
N SER A 42 -9.12 9.71 -12.57
CA SER A 42 -8.15 10.01 -11.50
C SER A 42 -6.83 10.55 -12.07
N CYS A 43 -6.31 9.93 -13.13
CA CYS A 43 -5.09 10.38 -13.78
C CYS A 43 -5.25 11.81 -14.35
N ILE A 44 -6.43 12.15 -14.92
CA ILE A 44 -6.70 13.48 -15.48
C ILE A 44 -6.63 14.53 -14.38
N LEU A 45 -7.27 14.28 -13.24
CA LEU A 45 -7.24 15.19 -12.09
C LEU A 45 -5.82 15.37 -11.56
N THR A 46 -5.06 14.28 -11.43
CA THR A 46 -3.66 14.34 -10.98
C THR A 46 -2.79 15.11 -11.97
N CYS A 47 -3.01 14.92 -13.28
CA CYS A 47 -2.32 15.70 -14.32
C CYS A 47 -2.63 17.19 -14.22
N ALA A 48 -3.91 17.54 -14.05
CA ALA A 48 -4.36 18.92 -13.94
C ALA A 48 -3.73 19.60 -12.71
N ASN A 49 -3.72 18.90 -11.57
CA ASN A 49 -3.07 19.38 -10.35
C ASN A 49 -1.59 19.63 -10.51
N LEU A 50 -0.88 18.69 -11.15
CA LEU A 50 0.54 18.84 -11.41
C LEU A 50 0.82 20.03 -12.34
N ALA A 51 0.06 20.16 -13.42
CA ALA A 51 0.22 21.25 -14.39
C ALA A 51 -0.03 22.63 -13.75
N ILE A 52 -1.09 22.75 -12.95
CA ILE A 52 -1.43 23.99 -12.25
C ILE A 52 -0.35 24.30 -11.19
N SER A 53 0.11 23.30 -10.44
CA SER A 53 1.18 23.49 -9.44
C SER A 53 2.48 23.97 -10.07
N ILE A 54 2.88 23.41 -11.21
CA ILE A 54 4.06 23.86 -11.97
C ILE A 54 3.86 25.30 -12.49
N PHE A 55 2.67 25.65 -12.97
CA PHE A 55 2.36 27.00 -13.46
C PHE A 55 2.55 28.05 -12.36
N PHE A 56 2.00 27.80 -11.15
CA PHE A 56 2.18 28.71 -10.02
C PHE A 56 3.64 28.77 -9.55
N LEU A 57 4.34 27.63 -9.49
CA LEU A 57 5.74 27.57 -9.05
C LEU A 57 6.70 28.32 -9.99
N ASN A 58 6.41 28.34 -11.30
CA ASN A 58 7.16 29.15 -12.26
C ASN A 58 6.88 30.65 -12.12
N LYS A 59 5.66 31.03 -11.73
CA LYS A 59 5.29 32.45 -11.51
C LYS A 59 5.96 33.04 -10.26
N THR A 60 6.31 32.20 -9.29
CA THR A 60 6.98 32.60 -8.04
C THR A 60 8.51 32.65 -8.15
N LYS A 61 9.11 32.41 -9.33
CA LYS A 61 10.56 32.60 -9.51
C LYS A 61 10.91 34.09 -9.42
N PRO A 62 11.90 34.48 -8.59
CA PRO A 62 12.20 35.88 -8.34
C PRO A 62 12.72 36.54 -9.61
N SER A 63 11.97 37.51 -10.13
CA SER A 63 12.56 38.67 -10.80
C SER A 63 13.44 39.38 -9.78
N ASN A 64 14.57 39.96 -10.19
CA ASN A 64 15.60 40.61 -9.35
C ASN A 64 15.11 41.78 -8.46
N ASN A 65 13.80 41.99 -8.31
CA ASN A 65 13.21 43.03 -7.48
C ASN A 65 12.61 42.41 -6.20
N PRO A 66 13.19 42.70 -5.01
CA PRO A 66 12.83 42.05 -3.74
C PRO A 66 11.49 42.52 -3.13
N ILE A 67 10.63 43.21 -3.88
CA ILE A 67 9.44 43.90 -3.34
C ILE A 67 8.11 43.18 -3.71
N ILE A 68 8.12 42.19 -4.61
CA ILE A 68 6.90 41.45 -4.99
C ILE A 68 6.92 40.05 -4.36
N PHE A 69 7.08 39.96 -3.05
CA PHE A 69 6.95 38.70 -2.30
C PHE A 69 5.51 38.40 -1.84
N SER A 70 4.52 39.11 -2.39
CA SER A 70 3.12 39.04 -1.92
C SER A 70 2.11 38.74 -3.03
N GLN A 71 2.40 37.79 -3.92
CA GLN A 71 1.31 37.01 -4.52
C GLN A 71 1.12 35.77 -3.67
N SER A 72 0.35 35.95 -2.59
CA SER A 72 -0.28 34.83 -1.86
C SER A 72 -0.82 33.82 -2.88
N PRO A 73 -0.61 32.50 -2.69
CA PRO A 73 -1.31 31.52 -3.50
C PRO A 73 -2.80 31.85 -3.42
N SER A 74 -3.37 32.22 -4.57
CA SER A 74 -4.79 32.55 -4.67
C SER A 74 -5.57 31.47 -3.93
N ILE A 75 -6.40 31.83 -2.94
CA ILE A 75 -7.13 30.85 -2.09
C ILE A 75 -7.84 29.80 -2.98
N TYR A 76 -8.29 30.23 -4.17
CA TYR A 76 -8.83 29.39 -5.22
C TYR A 76 -7.90 28.25 -5.69
N TYR A 77 -6.59 28.48 -5.83
CA TYR A 77 -5.60 27.43 -6.15
C TYR A 77 -5.50 26.39 -5.04
N LEU A 78 -5.43 26.82 -3.79
CA LEU A 78 -5.38 25.91 -2.65
C LEU A 78 -6.65 25.06 -2.55
N ILE A 79 -7.82 25.69 -2.66
CA ILE A 79 -9.10 25.00 -2.70
C ILE A 79 -9.15 24.02 -3.86
N PHE A 80 -8.80 24.46 -5.07
CA PHE A 80 -8.79 23.59 -6.25
C PHE A 80 -7.91 22.37 -6.01
N ASN A 81 -6.66 22.56 -5.58
CA ASN A 81 -5.70 21.49 -5.36
C ASN A 81 -6.15 20.49 -4.28
N ILE A 82 -6.76 20.98 -3.19
CA ILE A 82 -7.29 20.12 -2.12
C ILE A 82 -8.47 19.30 -2.67
N VAL A 83 -9.44 19.96 -3.31
CA VAL A 83 -10.66 19.31 -3.82
C VAL A 83 -10.32 18.26 -4.88
N SER A 84 -9.51 18.61 -5.87
CA SER A 84 -9.11 17.69 -6.93
C SER A 84 -8.28 16.52 -6.40
N SER A 85 -7.39 16.75 -5.41
CA SER A 85 -6.63 15.67 -4.76
C SER A 85 -7.55 14.74 -3.99
N LEU A 86 -8.55 15.28 -3.27
CA LEU A 86 -9.57 14.48 -2.58
C LEU A 86 -10.39 13.63 -3.55
N VAL A 87 -10.87 14.23 -4.65
CA VAL A 87 -11.65 13.52 -5.68
C VAL A 87 -10.80 12.43 -6.35
N SER A 88 -9.54 12.73 -6.70
CA SER A 88 -8.62 11.74 -7.25
C SER A 88 -8.37 10.58 -6.27
N ALA A 89 -8.14 10.88 -5.00
CA ALA A 89 -7.98 9.87 -3.96
C ALA A 89 -9.21 8.96 -3.82
N VAL A 90 -10.42 9.55 -3.85
CA VAL A 90 -11.68 8.80 -3.84
C VAL A 90 -11.79 7.89 -5.06
N LEU A 91 -11.47 8.38 -6.27
CA LEU A 91 -11.51 7.58 -7.49
C LEU A 91 -10.52 6.41 -7.44
N ILE A 92 -9.32 6.60 -6.89
CA ILE A 92 -8.35 5.52 -6.69
C ILE A 92 -8.90 4.47 -5.72
N LEU A 93 -9.50 4.90 -4.59
CA LEU A 93 -10.11 3.97 -3.63
C LEU A 93 -11.24 3.15 -4.27
N VAL A 94 -12.11 3.80 -5.03
CA VAL A 94 -13.20 3.18 -5.78
C VAL A 94 -12.64 2.18 -6.80
N SER A 95 -11.55 2.53 -7.50
CA SER A 95 -10.85 1.63 -8.40
C SER A 95 -10.26 0.41 -7.68
N THR A 96 -9.57 0.60 -6.55
CA THR A 96 -9.04 -0.50 -5.73
C THR A 96 -10.15 -1.45 -5.29
N ALA A 97 -11.28 -0.91 -4.85
CA ALA A 97 -12.42 -1.69 -4.42
C ALA A 97 -13.04 -2.50 -5.57
N THR A 98 -13.20 -1.87 -6.73
CA THR A 98 -13.73 -2.51 -7.94
C THR A 98 -12.81 -3.64 -8.41
N VAL A 99 -11.50 -3.39 -8.51
CA VAL A 99 -10.50 -4.38 -8.95
C VAL A 99 -10.37 -5.55 -7.97
N SER A 100 -10.33 -5.27 -6.66
CA SER A 100 -10.23 -6.33 -5.65
C SER A 100 -11.46 -7.23 -5.65
N TYR A 101 -12.65 -6.65 -5.75
CA TYR A 101 -13.89 -7.41 -5.83
C TYR A 101 -13.98 -8.25 -7.12
N THR A 102 -13.63 -7.69 -8.28
CA THR A 102 -13.64 -8.49 -9.52
C THR A 102 -12.70 -9.68 -9.45
N ILE A 103 -11.51 -9.51 -8.88
CA ILE A 103 -10.55 -10.61 -8.71
C ILE A 103 -11.06 -11.66 -7.72
N ALA A 104 -11.74 -11.24 -6.65
CA ALA A 104 -12.40 -12.16 -5.74
C ALA A 104 -13.47 -13.00 -6.45
N CYS A 105 -14.29 -12.38 -7.30
CA CYS A 105 -15.29 -13.11 -8.10
C CYS A 105 -14.63 -14.07 -9.10
N ILE A 106 -13.56 -13.65 -9.78
CA ILE A 106 -12.80 -14.50 -10.71
C ILE A 106 -12.23 -15.72 -9.97
N TYR A 107 -11.71 -15.54 -8.76
CA TYR A 107 -11.21 -16.65 -7.95
C TYR A 107 -12.30 -17.52 -7.34
N ALA A 108 -13.53 -17.02 -7.22
CA ALA A 108 -14.70 -17.78 -6.79
C ALA A 108 -15.48 -18.42 -7.95
N GLY A 109 -15.07 -18.20 -9.20
CA GLY A 109 -15.72 -18.76 -10.38
C GLY A 109 -17.08 -18.13 -10.74
N HIS A 110 -17.41 -16.96 -10.18
CA HIS A 110 -18.65 -16.25 -10.49
C HIS A 110 -18.53 -15.39 -11.76
N ASP A 111 -19.62 -15.28 -12.52
CA ASP A 111 -19.70 -14.36 -13.66
C ASP A 111 -19.61 -12.91 -13.21
N VAL A 112 -18.65 -12.19 -13.79
CA VAL A 112 -18.34 -10.81 -13.39
C VAL A 112 -18.99 -9.83 -14.37
N SER A 113 -20.08 -9.18 -13.95
CA SER A 113 -20.66 -8.05 -14.69
C SER A 113 -20.36 -6.72 -14.00
N PHE A 114 -20.06 -5.69 -14.79
CA PHE A 114 -19.67 -4.36 -14.27
C PHE A 114 -20.76 -3.74 -13.39
N GLU A 115 -22.04 -3.95 -13.73
CA GLU A 115 -23.18 -3.43 -12.96
C GLU A 115 -23.27 -4.08 -11.56
N HIS A 116 -23.00 -5.38 -11.48
CA HIS A 116 -22.98 -6.10 -10.20
C HIS A 116 -21.88 -5.56 -9.28
N VAL A 117 -20.71 -5.28 -9.84
CA VAL A 117 -19.57 -4.72 -9.10
C VAL A 117 -19.92 -3.34 -8.53
N ILE A 118 -20.52 -2.45 -9.32
CA ILE A 118 -20.92 -1.10 -8.85
C ILE A 118 -21.96 -1.18 -7.74
N ARG A 119 -22.93 -2.09 -7.85
CA ARG A 119 -23.99 -2.24 -6.84
C ARG A 119 -23.42 -2.63 -5.47
N ILE A 120 -22.45 -3.54 -5.47
CA ILE A 120 -21.77 -3.99 -4.25
C ILE A 120 -20.82 -2.91 -3.74
N LEU A 121 -20.16 -2.20 -4.64
CA LEU A 121 -19.28 -1.09 -4.31
C LEU A 121 -20.00 0.00 -3.49
N ARG A 122 -21.25 0.35 -3.84
CA ARG A 122 -22.05 1.32 -3.07
C ARG A 122 -22.23 0.90 -1.60
N LYS A 123 -22.28 -0.41 -1.32
CA LYS A 123 -22.43 -0.95 0.03
C LYS A 123 -21.11 -0.94 0.82
N VAL A 124 -19.97 -1.12 0.13
CA VAL A 124 -18.65 -1.29 0.75
C VAL A 124 -17.83 0.02 0.78
N TRP A 125 -18.16 1.01 -0.07
CA TRP A 125 -17.38 2.25 -0.21
C TRP A 125 -17.25 3.05 1.09
N LYS A 126 -18.30 3.13 1.93
CA LYS A 126 -18.21 3.82 3.23
C LYS A 126 -17.14 3.22 4.15
N ARG A 127 -17.01 1.89 4.14
CA ARG A 127 -16.03 1.15 4.94
C ARG A 127 -14.61 1.43 4.45
N VAL A 128 -14.42 1.41 3.13
CA VAL A 128 -13.13 1.69 2.47
C VAL A 128 -12.72 3.16 2.63
N LEU A 129 -13.69 4.08 2.57
CA LEU A 129 -13.44 5.49 2.83
C LEU A 129 -13.03 5.71 4.29
N LEU A 130 -13.68 5.03 5.23
CA LEU A 130 -13.36 5.15 6.66
C LEU A 130 -11.99 4.56 7.00
N THR A 131 -11.63 3.39 6.45
CA THR A 131 -10.28 2.86 6.57
C THR A 131 -9.28 3.82 5.97
N SER A 132 -9.63 4.44 4.83
CA SER A 132 -8.82 5.49 4.24
C SER A 132 -8.60 6.65 5.23
N LEU A 133 -9.66 7.33 5.63
CA LEU A 133 -9.57 8.50 6.49
C LEU A 133 -8.80 8.23 7.80
N SER A 134 -9.00 7.07 8.42
CA SER A 134 -8.29 6.65 9.65
C SER A 134 -6.76 6.71 9.54
N VAL A 135 -6.19 6.27 8.42
CA VAL A 135 -4.72 6.28 8.26
C VAL A 135 -4.23 7.60 7.72
N SER A 136 -5.02 8.29 6.89
CA SER A 136 -4.68 9.66 6.49
C SER A 136 -4.53 10.56 7.73
N ILE A 137 -5.43 10.42 8.71
CA ILE A 137 -5.32 11.11 10.01
C ILE A 137 -4.06 10.66 10.77
N SER A 138 -3.75 9.36 10.75
CA SER A 138 -2.57 8.83 11.45
C SER A 138 -1.26 9.32 10.85
N LEU A 139 -1.14 9.31 9.51
CA LEU A 139 0.02 9.85 8.79
C LEU A 139 0.17 11.35 9.06
N PHE A 140 -0.92 12.12 8.96
CA PHE A 140 -0.91 13.55 9.26
C PHE A 140 -0.44 13.82 10.69
N GLY A 141 -0.92 13.06 11.68
CA GLY A 141 -0.48 13.18 13.07
C GLY A 141 1.01 12.90 13.25
N ILE A 142 1.54 11.83 12.62
CA ILE A 142 2.97 11.49 12.69
C ILE A 142 3.83 12.57 12.05
N THR A 143 3.48 13.02 10.84
CA THR A 143 4.22 14.07 10.14
C THR A 143 4.14 15.40 10.90
N PHE A 144 2.99 15.75 11.48
CA PHE A 144 2.85 16.96 12.29
C PHE A 144 3.74 16.93 13.54
N VAL A 145 3.73 15.82 14.29
CA VAL A 145 4.60 15.64 15.47
C VAL A 145 6.07 15.71 15.07
N ALA A 146 6.45 15.05 13.97
CA ALA A 146 7.80 15.10 13.44
C ALA A 146 8.26 16.53 13.11
N LEU A 147 7.39 17.33 12.47
CA LEU A 147 7.67 18.73 12.15
C LEU A 147 7.84 19.60 13.40
N VAL A 148 6.99 19.40 14.42
CA VAL A 148 7.11 20.11 15.70
C VAL A 148 8.42 19.78 16.38
N VAL A 149 8.79 18.49 16.45
CA VAL A 149 10.07 18.06 17.03
C VAL A 149 11.26 18.67 16.28
N LEU A 150 11.23 18.62 14.95
CA LEU A 150 12.31 19.20 14.12
C LEU A 150 12.41 20.72 14.30
N PHE A 151 11.27 21.42 14.38
CA PHE A 151 11.23 22.85 14.67
C PHE A 151 11.85 23.19 16.04
N LEU A 152 11.50 22.44 17.09
CA LEU A 152 12.06 22.63 18.43
C LEU A 152 13.56 22.40 18.48
N ILE A 153 14.07 21.39 17.76
CA ILE A 153 15.51 21.12 17.64
C ILE A 153 16.22 22.32 16.99
N VAL A 154 15.70 22.80 15.84
CA VAL A 154 16.29 23.96 15.14
C VAL A 154 16.24 25.23 15.99
N PHE A 155 15.12 25.48 16.68
CA PHE A 155 14.96 26.62 17.58
C PHE A 155 16.00 26.60 18.72
N SER A 156 16.22 25.42 19.31
CA SER A 156 17.18 25.23 20.41
C SER A 156 18.63 25.51 19.99
N ILE A 157 19.00 25.13 18.76
CA ILE A 157 20.34 25.42 18.19
C ILE A 157 20.52 26.92 17.98
N ASN A 158 19.49 27.62 17.49
CA ASN A 158 19.58 29.05 17.22
C ASN A 158 19.69 29.92 18.49
N GLY A 159 19.19 29.43 19.63
CA GLY A 159 19.28 30.13 20.92
C GLY A 159 20.64 30.01 21.62
N THR A 160 21.55 29.12 21.18
CA THR A 160 22.83 28.86 21.86
C THR A 160 24.01 29.58 21.20
N ARG A 161 24.88 30.20 22.02
CA ARG A 161 26.00 31.07 21.57
C ARG A 161 27.19 30.29 20.98
N ASN A 162 27.32 28.99 21.30
CA ASN A 162 28.37 28.09 20.81
C ASN A 162 27.94 27.30 19.57
N ARG A 163 27.91 27.96 18.40
CA ARG A 163 27.35 27.38 17.16
C ARG A 163 28.20 26.29 16.49
N LEU A 164 29.52 26.27 16.70
CA LEU A 164 30.43 25.45 15.86
C LEU A 164 30.56 23.98 16.31
N SER A 165 30.62 23.70 17.61
CA SER A 165 30.86 22.33 18.11
C SER A 165 29.56 21.53 18.29
N PHE A 166 28.47 22.20 18.64
CA PHE A 166 27.15 21.57 18.85
C PHE A 166 26.45 21.21 17.52
N GLY A 167 26.83 21.85 16.41
CA GLY A 167 26.22 21.67 15.09
C GLY A 167 26.39 20.26 14.54
N ASN A 168 27.58 19.67 14.64
CA ASN A 168 27.87 18.37 14.02
C ASN A 168 27.06 17.22 14.67
N TYR A 169 27.05 17.13 16.00
CA TYR A 169 26.28 16.10 16.71
C TYR A 169 24.76 16.25 16.50
N THR A 170 24.28 17.50 16.48
CA THR A 170 22.84 17.76 16.28
C THR A 170 22.40 17.39 14.86
N MET A 171 23.22 17.68 13.84
CA MET A 171 22.94 17.26 12.47
C MET A 171 22.88 15.73 12.34
N THR A 172 23.79 15.00 12.98
CA THR A 172 23.74 13.53 12.98
C THR A 172 22.44 13.01 13.60
N ILE A 173 22.01 13.57 14.73
CA ILE A 173 20.76 13.17 15.41
C ILE A 173 19.54 13.46 14.51
N VAL A 174 19.49 14.62 13.86
CA VAL A 174 18.41 14.99 12.94
C VAL A 174 18.35 14.04 11.75
N ILE A 175 19.51 13.67 11.18
CA ILE A 175 19.58 12.71 10.07
C ILE A 175 19.03 11.35 10.51
N ILE A 176 19.49 10.82 11.64
CA ILE A 176 19.02 9.52 12.17
C ILE A 176 17.51 9.55 12.43
N PHE A 177 17.02 10.62 13.08
CA PHE A 177 15.59 10.79 13.35
C PHE A 177 14.77 10.82 12.05
N THR A 178 15.24 11.55 11.04
CA THR A 178 14.58 11.63 9.73
C THR A 178 14.53 10.27 9.03
N ILE A 179 15.61 9.47 9.10
CA ILE A 179 15.65 8.12 8.54
C ILE A 179 14.63 7.21 9.23
N ILE A 180 14.51 7.28 10.56
CA ILE A 180 13.52 6.50 11.32
C ILE A 180 12.09 6.87 10.93
N LEU A 181 11.81 8.17 10.77
CA LEU A 181 10.50 8.65 10.32
C LEU A 181 10.17 8.17 8.91
N LEU A 182 11.10 8.29 7.97
CA LEU A 182 10.93 7.81 6.60
C LEU A 182 10.64 6.30 6.56
N ALA A 183 11.36 5.52 7.37
CA ALA A 183 11.11 4.08 7.48
C ALA A 183 9.72 3.77 8.07
N GLY A 184 9.28 4.55 9.07
CA GLY A 184 7.96 4.45 9.67
C GLY A 184 6.84 4.79 8.69
N GLU A 185 6.96 5.89 7.95
CA GLU A 185 6.01 6.31 6.92
C GLU A 185 5.93 5.27 5.79
N PHE A 186 7.07 4.77 5.31
CA PHE A 186 7.11 3.72 4.31
C PHE A 186 6.37 2.46 4.77
N TYR A 187 6.58 2.04 6.02
CA TYR A 187 5.88 0.89 6.60
C TYR A 187 4.36 1.12 6.72
N LEU A 188 3.96 2.33 7.11
CA LEU A 188 2.54 2.70 7.19
C LEU A 188 1.90 2.73 5.80
N ILE A 189 2.56 3.29 4.79
CA ILE A 189 2.09 3.28 3.40
C ILE A 189 1.93 1.84 2.89
N LEU A 190 2.89 0.97 3.16
CA LEU A 190 2.83 -0.44 2.75
C LEU A 190 1.64 -1.16 3.39
N THR A 191 1.46 -1.01 4.71
CA THR A 191 0.35 -1.63 5.44
C THR A 191 -1.01 -1.05 5.05
N TRP A 192 -1.05 0.23 4.69
CA TRP A 192 -2.20 0.95 4.19
C TRP A 192 -2.68 0.45 2.84
N GLN A 193 -1.78 0.27 1.87
CA GLN A 193 -2.14 -0.20 0.52
C GLN A 193 -2.81 -1.58 0.59
N LEU A 194 -2.29 -2.47 1.45
CA LEU A 194 -2.92 -3.75 1.74
C LEU A 194 -4.20 -3.62 2.57
N SER A 195 -4.25 -2.69 3.52
CA SER A 195 -5.45 -2.46 4.33
C SER A 195 -6.65 -2.03 3.48
N LYS A 196 -6.43 -1.30 2.37
CA LYS A 196 -7.50 -0.94 1.42
C LYS A 196 -8.10 -2.17 0.75
N THR A 197 -7.26 -3.09 0.27
CA THR A 197 -7.75 -4.33 -0.36
C THR A 197 -8.42 -5.24 0.67
N ILE A 198 -7.89 -5.32 1.90
CA ILE A 198 -8.50 -6.06 3.02
C ILE A 198 -9.85 -5.46 3.40
N ALA A 199 -9.99 -4.14 3.48
CA ALA A 199 -11.26 -3.48 3.83
C ALA A 199 -12.38 -3.72 2.82
N VAL A 200 -12.01 -4.03 1.57
CA VAL A 200 -12.96 -4.39 0.52
C VAL A 200 -13.34 -5.86 0.61
N LEU A 201 -12.35 -6.72 0.84
CA LEU A 201 -12.48 -8.17 0.77
C LEU A 201 -12.89 -8.83 2.09
N GLU A 202 -12.64 -8.16 3.21
CA GLU A 202 -13.00 -8.57 4.56
C GLU A 202 -13.82 -7.46 5.21
N GLU A 203 -14.77 -7.82 6.09
CA GLU A 203 -15.66 -6.84 6.74
C GLU A 203 -14.98 -6.04 7.88
N PHE A 204 -13.68 -5.76 7.75
CA PHE A 204 -12.90 -5.00 8.72
C PHE A 204 -12.80 -3.52 8.32
N CYS A 205 -12.90 -2.62 9.32
CA CYS A 205 -12.89 -1.17 9.13
C CYS A 205 -11.83 -0.48 10.02
N GLY A 206 -11.42 0.73 9.63
CA GLY A 206 -10.43 1.57 10.32
C GLY A 206 -9.14 0.84 10.69
N PHE A 207 -8.68 1.11 11.91
CA PHE A 207 -7.49 0.50 12.52
C PHE A 207 -7.55 -1.03 12.61
N LYS A 208 -8.74 -1.64 12.64
CA LYS A 208 -8.87 -3.11 12.67
C LYS A 208 -8.38 -3.74 11.36
N ALA A 209 -8.64 -3.08 10.22
CA ALA A 209 -8.14 -3.53 8.92
C ALA A 209 -6.61 -3.40 8.82
N MET A 210 -6.02 -2.35 9.42
CA MET A 210 -4.56 -2.20 9.51
C MET A 210 -3.91 -3.23 10.41
N ALA A 211 -4.49 -3.52 11.59
CA ALA A 211 -3.98 -4.56 12.47
C ALA A 211 -3.97 -5.91 11.76
N ARG A 212 -5.01 -6.18 10.97
CA ARG A 212 -5.11 -7.36 10.11
C ARG A 212 -4.07 -7.36 8.99
N SER A 213 -3.85 -6.22 8.31
CA SER A 213 -2.82 -6.11 7.27
C SER A 213 -1.42 -6.36 7.82
N LYS A 214 -1.10 -5.78 8.98
CA LYS A 214 0.15 -6.01 9.70
C LYS A 214 0.35 -7.49 10.06
N ALA A 215 -0.71 -8.16 10.51
CA ALA A 215 -0.66 -9.59 10.80
C ALA A 215 -0.40 -10.43 9.54
N LEU A 216 -1.04 -10.10 8.41
CA LEU A 216 -0.89 -10.80 7.13
C LEU A 216 0.50 -10.64 6.48
N VAL A 217 1.15 -9.51 6.72
CA VAL A 217 2.50 -9.25 6.21
C VAL A 217 3.55 -9.97 7.07
N LYS A 218 3.22 -10.29 8.34
CA LYS A 218 4.13 -10.94 9.30
C LYS A 218 4.43 -12.38 8.85
N GLY A 219 5.64 -12.60 8.34
CA GLY A 219 6.13 -13.90 7.85
C GLY A 219 6.67 -13.87 6.43
N LYS A 220 6.16 -12.98 5.56
CA LYS A 220 6.66 -12.75 4.19
C LYS A 220 7.01 -11.28 3.89
N MET A 221 7.33 -10.51 4.92
CA MET A 221 7.75 -9.09 4.85
C MET A 221 8.70 -8.77 3.69
N ARG A 222 9.81 -9.52 3.55
CA ARG A 222 10.81 -9.29 2.50
C ARG A 222 10.21 -9.38 1.09
N MET A 223 9.29 -10.32 0.87
CA MET A 223 8.63 -10.50 -0.43
C MET A 223 7.64 -9.36 -0.71
N VAL A 224 6.85 -8.98 0.30
CA VAL A 224 5.89 -7.87 0.21
C VAL A 224 6.61 -6.56 -0.08
N ILE A 225 7.70 -6.27 0.63
CA ILE A 225 8.54 -5.07 0.42
C ILE A 225 9.12 -5.08 -1.00
N LYS A 226 9.71 -6.20 -1.45
CA LYS A 226 10.26 -6.30 -2.81
C LYS A 226 9.20 -6.04 -3.88
N LEU A 227 8.02 -6.66 -3.76
CA LEU A 227 6.93 -6.43 -4.72
C LEU A 227 6.47 -4.97 -4.70
N PHE A 228 6.31 -4.39 -3.51
CA PHE A 228 5.89 -2.99 -3.37
C PHE A 228 6.90 -2.02 -4.00
N ILE A 229 8.21 -2.27 -3.85
CA ILE A 229 9.25 -1.48 -4.50
C ILE A 229 9.18 -1.66 -6.02
N VAL A 230 9.07 -2.90 -6.52
CA VAL A 230 9.00 -3.19 -7.96
C VAL A 230 7.78 -2.52 -8.62
N LEU A 231 6.65 -2.42 -7.91
CA LEU A 231 5.47 -1.72 -8.41
C LEU A 231 5.56 -0.20 -8.21
N SER A 232 5.97 0.30 -7.04
CA SER A 232 5.88 1.73 -6.75
C SER A 232 7.01 2.54 -7.37
N PHE A 233 8.22 1.97 -7.45
CA PHE A 233 9.40 2.71 -7.91
C PHE A 233 9.29 3.20 -9.37
N PRO A 234 8.88 2.38 -10.35
CA PRO A 234 8.76 2.84 -11.73
C PRO A 234 7.70 3.94 -11.90
N MET A 235 6.63 3.92 -11.09
CA MET A 235 5.59 4.96 -11.10
C MET A 235 6.16 6.32 -10.74
N GLU A 236 6.90 6.38 -9.63
CA GLU A 236 7.52 7.61 -9.15
C GLU A 236 8.53 8.14 -10.17
N VAL A 237 9.30 7.26 -10.81
CA VAL A 237 10.26 7.64 -11.87
C VAL A 237 9.52 8.24 -13.06
N VAL A 238 8.45 7.61 -13.56
CA VAL A 238 7.65 8.11 -14.67
C VAL A 238 7.04 9.48 -14.34
N GLN A 239 6.51 9.64 -13.13
CA GLN A 239 5.93 10.90 -12.67
C GLN A 239 6.97 12.02 -12.56
N LEU A 240 8.17 11.71 -12.05
CA LEU A 240 9.27 12.68 -11.94
C LEU A 240 9.78 13.11 -13.32
N VAL A 241 10.02 12.15 -14.22
CA VAL A 241 10.45 12.42 -15.60
C VAL A 241 9.44 13.30 -16.31
N PHE A 242 8.15 12.98 -16.20
CA PHE A 242 7.09 13.78 -16.79
C PHE A 242 7.03 15.20 -16.20
N SER A 243 7.13 15.35 -14.88
CA SER A 243 7.18 16.68 -14.25
C SER A 243 8.35 17.52 -14.77
N ARG A 244 9.52 16.92 -14.98
CA ARG A 244 10.70 17.60 -15.56
C ARG A 244 10.45 17.98 -17.02
N LEU A 245 9.92 17.07 -17.82
CA LEU A 245 9.59 17.32 -19.22
C LEU A 245 8.54 18.42 -19.37
N LEU A 246 7.52 18.46 -18.51
CA LEU A 246 6.52 19.53 -18.50
C LEU A 246 7.15 20.90 -18.24
N ILE A 247 8.14 21.00 -17.34
CA ILE A 247 8.85 22.24 -17.05
C ILE A 247 9.74 22.66 -18.23
N GLN A 248 10.43 21.70 -18.87
CA GLN A 248 11.36 21.97 -19.98
C GLN A 248 10.65 22.15 -21.34
N SER A 249 9.38 21.79 -21.43
CA SER A 249 8.58 21.74 -22.67
C SER A 249 8.39 23.09 -23.39
N THR A 250 8.96 24.20 -22.94
CA THR A 250 8.96 25.49 -23.67
C THR A 250 9.51 25.36 -25.10
N ILE A 251 10.35 24.35 -25.36
CA ILE A 251 10.95 24.05 -26.67
C ILE A 251 10.01 23.21 -27.56
N ILE A 252 9.03 22.52 -26.97
CA ILE A 252 8.13 21.58 -27.67
C ILE A 252 6.85 22.32 -28.03
N GLY A 253 6.49 22.33 -29.32
CA GLY A 253 5.22 22.92 -29.78
C GLY A 253 3.99 22.36 -29.05
N ILE A 254 2.90 23.12 -29.04
CA ILE A 254 1.65 22.80 -28.30
C ILE A 254 1.16 21.37 -28.58
N VAL A 255 1.25 20.93 -29.84
CA VAL A 255 0.85 19.59 -30.28
C VAL A 255 1.72 18.50 -29.62
N GLY A 256 3.05 18.68 -29.58
CA GLY A 256 3.96 17.74 -28.95
C GLY A 256 3.72 17.61 -27.44
N LYS A 257 3.34 18.71 -26.79
CA LYS A 257 2.97 18.72 -25.37
C LYS A 257 1.70 17.92 -25.10
N LEU A 258 0.67 18.07 -25.94
CA LEU A 258 -0.57 17.29 -25.83
C LEU A 258 -0.31 15.79 -26.00
N VAL A 259 0.49 15.42 -27.01
CA VAL A 259 0.88 14.02 -27.23
C VAL A 259 1.62 13.44 -26.03
N LEU A 260 2.56 14.19 -25.45
CA LEU A 260 3.30 13.78 -24.25
C LEU A 260 2.37 13.55 -23.05
N ILE A 261 1.39 14.44 -22.82
CA ILE A 261 0.40 14.30 -21.76
C ILE A 261 -0.42 13.03 -21.97
N ILE A 262 -0.88 12.77 -23.20
CA ILE A 262 -1.66 11.57 -23.51
C ILE A 262 -0.84 10.30 -23.28
N ILE A 263 0.42 10.27 -23.71
CA ILE A 263 1.32 9.12 -23.50
C ILE A 263 1.53 8.87 -22.00
N TRP A 264 1.81 9.93 -21.23
CA TRP A 264 1.97 9.82 -19.78
C TRP A 264 0.70 9.29 -19.10
N MET A 265 -0.47 9.83 -19.48
CA MET A 265 -1.77 9.42 -18.99
C MET A 265 -2.07 7.93 -19.24
N LEU A 266 -1.74 7.44 -20.44
CA LEU A 266 -1.90 6.03 -20.79
C LEU A 266 -0.92 5.14 -20.00
N LEU A 267 0.33 5.57 -19.86
CA LEU A 267 1.36 4.82 -19.14
C LEU A 267 1.03 4.71 -17.64
N ILE A 268 0.66 5.82 -17.01
CA ILE A 268 0.34 5.87 -15.58
C ILE A 268 -0.95 5.09 -15.27
N SER A 269 -1.96 5.16 -16.14
CA SER A 269 -3.20 4.39 -15.96
C SER A 269 -2.99 2.89 -16.09
N LEU A 270 -2.20 2.45 -17.07
CA LEU A 270 -1.82 1.04 -17.23
C LEU A 270 -1.08 0.54 -15.97
N PHE A 271 -0.11 1.32 -15.50
CA PHE A 271 0.72 0.92 -14.38
C PHE A 271 -0.07 0.92 -13.06
N LEU A 272 -0.99 1.88 -12.86
CA LEU A 272 -1.95 1.86 -11.75
C LEU A 272 -2.80 0.60 -11.77
N LEU A 273 -3.34 0.23 -12.93
CA LEU A 273 -4.13 -1.00 -13.05
C LEU A 273 -3.31 -2.24 -12.65
N VAL A 274 -2.10 -2.39 -13.20
CA VAL A 274 -1.19 -3.50 -12.86
C VAL A 274 -0.90 -3.52 -11.36
N SER A 275 -0.64 -2.36 -10.76
CA SER A 275 -0.35 -2.24 -9.32
C SER A 275 -1.54 -2.65 -8.45
N LEU A 276 -2.75 -2.22 -8.81
CA LEU A 276 -3.97 -2.59 -8.09
C LEU A 276 -4.23 -4.10 -8.16
N VAL A 277 -4.12 -4.70 -9.36
CA VAL A 277 -4.29 -6.14 -9.53
C VAL A 277 -3.20 -6.90 -8.75
N ALA A 278 -1.93 -6.52 -8.88
CA ALA A 278 -0.83 -7.17 -8.17
C ALA A 278 -0.97 -7.11 -6.63
N GLN A 279 -1.42 -5.99 -6.08
CA GLN A 279 -1.69 -5.83 -4.65
C GLN A 279 -2.79 -6.79 -4.16
N THR A 280 -3.84 -6.98 -4.96
CA THR A 280 -4.93 -7.90 -4.61
C THR A 280 -4.53 -9.37 -4.72
N VAL A 281 -3.77 -9.74 -5.75
CA VAL A 281 -3.16 -11.07 -5.87
C VAL A 281 -2.24 -11.34 -4.69
N LEU A 282 -1.38 -10.37 -4.33
CA LEU A 282 -0.52 -10.46 -3.14
C LEU A 282 -1.35 -10.69 -1.87
N TYR A 283 -2.48 -10.00 -1.69
CA TYR A 283 -3.37 -10.24 -0.56
C TYR A 283 -3.85 -11.71 -0.51
N PHE A 284 -4.30 -12.28 -1.64
CA PHE A 284 -4.71 -13.69 -1.70
C PHE A 284 -3.55 -14.66 -1.42
N VAL A 285 -2.34 -14.33 -1.86
CA VAL A 285 -1.11 -15.10 -1.56
C VAL A 285 -0.80 -15.06 -0.06
N CYS A 286 -0.87 -13.88 0.57
CA CYS A 286 -0.65 -13.73 2.01
C CYS A 286 -1.74 -14.44 2.83
N LYS A 287 -3.00 -14.36 2.40
CA LYS A 287 -4.13 -15.01 3.07
C LYS A 287 -4.04 -16.54 3.01
N SER A 288 -3.74 -17.11 1.85
CA SER A 288 -3.57 -18.56 1.69
C SER A 288 -2.38 -19.09 2.52
N TYR A 289 -1.29 -18.33 2.60
CA TYR A 289 -0.14 -18.68 3.44
C TYR A 289 -0.50 -18.76 4.93
N HIS A 290 -1.22 -17.78 5.47
CA HIS A 290 -1.60 -17.78 6.88
C HIS A 290 -2.63 -18.85 7.23
N GLN A 291 -3.56 -19.17 6.33
CA GLN A 291 -4.52 -20.26 6.55
C GLN A 291 -3.80 -21.61 6.70
N LYS A 292 -2.83 -21.90 5.85
CA LYS A 292 -2.04 -23.13 5.93
C LYS A 292 -1.12 -23.15 7.15
N LEU A 293 -0.57 -22.00 7.55
CA LEU A 293 0.20 -21.91 8.79
C LEU A 293 -0.67 -22.26 10.00
N ALA A 294 -1.91 -21.74 10.06
CA ALA A 294 -2.86 -22.07 11.12
C ALA A 294 -3.25 -23.55 11.10
N GLU A 295 -3.48 -24.14 9.92
CA GLU A 295 -3.76 -25.57 9.77
C GLU A 295 -2.58 -26.42 10.25
N LYS A 296 -1.34 -26.10 9.84
CA LYS A 296 -0.14 -26.81 10.28
C LYS A 296 0.10 -26.70 11.78
N LEU A 297 -0.16 -25.54 12.38
CA LEU A 297 -0.10 -25.34 13.83
C LEU A 297 -1.16 -26.19 14.55
N SER A 298 -2.41 -26.19 14.06
CA SER A 298 -3.47 -27.03 14.66
C SER A 298 -3.14 -28.51 14.61
N ILE A 299 -2.59 -29.00 13.49
CA ILE A 299 -2.14 -30.38 13.35
C ILE A 299 -1.00 -30.68 14.32
N SER A 300 -0.04 -29.76 14.47
CA SER A 300 1.06 -29.91 15.44
C SER A 300 0.55 -29.94 16.88
N ASP A 301 -0.41 -29.07 17.25
CA ASP A 301 -1.00 -29.03 18.57
C ASP A 301 -1.81 -30.29 18.87
N HIS A 302 -2.55 -30.81 17.88
CA HIS A 302 -3.24 -32.09 17.99
C HIS A 302 -2.23 -33.23 18.16
N LEU A 303 -1.16 -33.28 17.36
CA LEU A 303 -0.11 -34.30 17.45
C LEU A 303 0.60 -34.24 18.81
N GLN A 304 0.89 -33.04 19.32
CA GLN A 304 1.53 -32.84 20.62
C GLN A 304 0.61 -33.22 21.78
N ARG A 305 -0.72 -33.00 21.67
CA ARG A 305 -1.70 -33.50 22.64
C ARG A 305 -1.85 -35.02 22.59
N TYR A 306 -1.79 -35.64 21.42
CA TYR A 306 -1.77 -37.10 21.29
C TYR A 306 -0.50 -37.68 21.94
N LEU A 307 0.67 -37.10 21.67
CA LEU A 307 1.93 -37.54 22.27
C LEU A 307 1.99 -37.31 23.78
N LEU A 308 1.32 -36.27 24.32
CA LEU A 308 1.20 -36.07 25.77
C LEU A 308 0.17 -37.00 26.43
N ALA A 309 -0.89 -37.38 25.72
CA ALA A 309 -1.90 -38.32 26.22
C ALA A 309 -1.40 -39.77 26.23
N ASP A 310 -0.47 -40.11 25.33
CA ASP A 310 0.23 -41.40 25.28
C ASP A 310 1.44 -41.46 26.25
N TYR A 311 1.66 -40.38 27.02
CA TYR A 311 2.66 -40.24 28.07
C TYR A 311 2.04 -40.14 29.47
N ASP A 312 0.83 -40.68 29.67
CA ASP A 312 0.43 -41.13 31.00
C ASP A 312 1.28 -42.37 31.32
N PRO A 313 1.93 -42.45 32.50
CA PRO A 313 2.98 -43.42 32.73
C PRO A 313 2.36 -44.80 32.61
N LEU A 314 2.91 -45.63 31.73
CA LEU A 314 2.77 -47.08 31.81
C LEU A 314 2.91 -47.45 33.29
N LYS A 315 1.79 -47.81 33.90
CA LYS A 315 1.75 -48.42 35.20
C LYS A 315 2.61 -49.68 35.06
N VAL A 316 3.75 -49.65 35.72
CA VAL A 316 4.70 -50.77 35.81
C VAL A 316 4.00 -51.89 36.58
N GLU A 317 3.31 -52.76 35.84
CA GLU A 317 3.00 -54.15 36.15
C GLU A 317 3.59 -54.88 34.93
N ASP A 318 4.73 -55.57 34.99
CA ASP A 318 5.08 -56.63 35.93
C ASP A 318 6.59 -56.90 35.95
N ALA A 319 6.98 -57.67 36.97
CA ALA A 319 8.14 -58.57 37.02
C ALA A 319 9.45 -58.04 37.62
N VAL A 320 9.47 -57.86 38.95
CA VAL A 320 10.55 -58.41 39.81
C VAL A 320 10.00 -58.68 41.23
N ARG A 321 9.55 -59.91 41.51
CA ARG A 321 9.70 -60.52 42.83
C ARG A 321 10.01 -62.00 42.68
N THR A 322 11.15 -62.33 43.25
CA THR A 322 11.89 -63.57 43.34
C THR A 322 11.15 -64.69 44.08
N GLU A 323 11.55 -65.92 43.74
CA GLU A 323 11.66 -67.11 44.59
C GLU A 323 10.39 -67.67 45.26
N ASN A 324 10.02 -68.89 44.85
CA ASN A 324 9.82 -70.02 45.78
C ASN A 324 9.70 -71.33 44.99
N LEU A 325 10.82 -72.04 44.89
CA LEU A 325 10.89 -73.47 44.60
C LEU A 325 11.59 -74.10 45.81
N GLN A 326 10.83 -74.80 46.66
CA GLN A 326 11.18 -76.03 47.41
C GLN A 326 10.32 -76.22 48.67
N ILE A 327 9.34 -77.11 48.55
CA ILE A 327 9.09 -78.22 49.47
C ILE A 327 9.49 -79.43 48.60
N VAL A 328 10.58 -80.16 48.86
CA VAL A 328 10.91 -80.97 50.04
C VAL A 328 12.33 -80.70 50.54
#